data_AF-A0A7C5SUQ8-F1
#
_entry.id   AF-A0A7C5SUQ8-F1
#
_cell.length_a   1.000
_cell.length_b   1.000
_cell.length_c   1.000
_cell.angle_alpha   90.00
_cell.angle_beta   90.00
_cell.angle_gamma   90.00
#
_symmetry.space_group_name_H-M   'P 1'
#
loop_
_entity.id
_entity.type
_entity.pdbx_description
1 polymer ?
#
loop_
_entity_poly.entity_id
_entity_poly.type
_entity_poly.pdbx_seq_one_letter_code
_entity_poly.pdbx_strand_id
1 'polypeptide(L)'
;MDAIETDGVKCRFRTSFPLDVWPIRVSRVGHAETSTGKKYIDLELKFDGIEISGWNTDSLILYLGGDYHGATDLNYLLHNYLDTIALQAGSSEEIPASAIKLNAVGFDDDEALLQYPRNAFPAYRLIQEYFLMKEKFLFIELSGLRQYTRSISGNSLTIRFYMQEMPVRLPKLANNRFTLHATPAINLFDMPAESIRNDQTRAEYLVRPLRNTRNQFDVYSVNRVTARNRKTAETIDYIESGISHPSMNTTPVYNTLTRQAGDDDRQDTYIAFNYPPQHDIGNQETIMLELTCSNGNYPASLKPGDICKPAPGFPELISFTNLLQPTEIQYITEDSSMLWRLVSHLSLNYLSMANTENLRSMLGLYIFSASSGNKLEVANRKRIEGIENIRVESGNRLIRGMPMRGQTIEVDVNSSNFASRGDMYLFGRLLDYLFASFSSINSFTEFTLKDSVTGERFEWPARVGDKPLL
;
A
#
# COMPACT_ATOMS: atom_id res chain seq x y z
N MET A 1 -2.76 16.93 -0.61
CA MET A 1 -3.54 17.44 -1.76
C MET A 1 -4.99 17.54 -1.33
N ASP A 2 -5.71 18.53 -1.83
CA ASP A 2 -7.12 18.75 -1.46
C ASP A 2 -8.02 18.49 -2.68
N ALA A 3 -9.23 18.00 -2.43
CA ALA A 3 -10.26 17.83 -3.45
C ALA A 3 -11.02 19.14 -3.72
N ILE A 4 -11.76 19.17 -4.84
CA ILE A 4 -12.85 20.14 -5.00
C ILE A 4 -13.83 20.01 -3.82
N GLU A 5 -14.51 21.11 -3.54
CA GLU A 5 -15.49 21.13 -2.45
C GLU A 5 -16.82 20.60 -3.01
N THR A 6 -17.30 19.50 -2.42
CA THR A 6 -18.56 18.84 -2.80
C THR A 6 -19.44 18.80 -1.56
N ASP A 7 -20.69 19.25 -1.68
CA ASP A 7 -21.66 19.34 -0.57
C ASP A 7 -21.16 20.10 0.67
N GLY A 8 -20.21 21.03 0.49
CA GLY A 8 -19.59 21.83 1.54
C GLY A 8 -18.48 21.11 2.32
N VAL A 9 -18.06 19.91 1.88
CA VAL A 9 -16.96 19.15 2.48
C VAL A 9 -15.73 19.23 1.59
N LYS A 10 -14.59 19.60 2.19
CA LYS A 10 -13.27 19.57 1.54
C LYS A 10 -12.53 18.31 1.97
N CYS A 11 -12.32 17.38 1.04
CA CYS A 11 -11.57 16.17 1.33
C CYS A 11 -10.06 16.41 1.20
N ARG A 12 -9.27 15.96 2.19
CA ARG A 12 -7.81 16.09 2.19
C ARG A 12 -7.12 14.74 2.12
N PHE A 13 -6.09 14.64 1.29
CA PHE A 13 -5.34 13.41 1.07
C PHE A 13 -3.85 13.61 1.36
N ARG A 14 -3.24 12.59 1.97
CA ARG A 14 -1.80 12.45 2.19
C ARG A 14 -1.25 11.37 1.26
N THR A 15 -0.10 11.64 0.63
CA THR A 15 0.60 10.68 -0.24
C THR A 15 1.35 9.64 0.59
N SER A 16 1.53 8.43 0.06
CA SER A 16 2.29 7.36 0.73
C SER A 16 3.73 7.25 0.25
N PHE A 17 3.97 7.32 -1.07
CA PHE A 17 5.32 7.16 -1.60
C PHE A 17 6.06 8.51 -1.68
N PRO A 18 7.38 8.53 -1.42
CA PRO A 18 8.22 9.66 -1.80
C PRO A 18 8.17 9.83 -3.33
N LEU A 19 8.14 11.08 -3.80
CA LEU A 19 8.02 11.37 -5.22
C LEU A 19 8.94 12.52 -5.64
N ASP A 20 9.85 12.23 -6.57
CA ASP A 20 10.67 13.22 -7.26
C ASP A 20 9.94 13.69 -8.53
N VAL A 21 9.53 14.97 -8.54
CA VAL A 21 8.81 15.55 -9.69
C VAL A 21 9.81 16.27 -10.60
N TRP A 22 10.06 15.66 -11.76
CA TRP A 22 10.89 16.24 -12.83
C TRP A 22 10.01 16.82 -13.95
N PRO A 23 10.46 17.86 -14.68
CA PRO A 23 9.74 18.40 -15.84
C PRO A 23 9.89 17.48 -17.06
N ILE A 24 9.39 16.25 -16.90
CA ILE A 24 9.43 15.15 -17.86
C ILE A 24 8.00 14.63 -17.99
N ARG A 25 7.60 14.33 -19.23
CA ARG A 25 6.31 13.73 -19.54
C ARG A 25 6.47 12.54 -20.48
N VAL A 26 5.53 11.61 -20.39
CA VAL A 26 5.39 10.55 -21.39
C VAL A 26 4.78 11.16 -22.64
N SER A 27 5.52 11.16 -23.76
CA SER A 27 5.04 11.68 -25.04
C SER A 27 4.34 10.59 -25.85
N ARG A 28 4.88 9.37 -25.84
CA ARG A 28 4.38 8.25 -26.62
C ARG A 28 4.68 6.92 -25.95
N VAL A 29 3.70 6.02 -26.01
CA VAL A 29 3.90 4.60 -25.71
C VAL A 29 3.54 3.81 -26.96
N GLY A 30 4.41 2.91 -27.37
CA GLY A 30 4.19 2.07 -28.55
C GLY A 30 4.76 0.68 -28.38
N HIS A 31 4.39 -0.22 -29.28
CA HIS A 31 5.11 -1.47 -29.45
C HIS A 31 5.34 -1.69 -30.94
N ALA A 32 6.40 -2.40 -31.26
CA ALA A 32 6.74 -2.80 -32.61
C ALA A 32 7.56 -4.08 -32.57
N GLU A 33 7.93 -4.53 -33.76
CA GLU A 33 8.72 -5.71 -33.99
C GLU A 33 9.91 -5.33 -34.85
N THR A 34 11.09 -5.81 -34.50
CA THR A 34 12.30 -5.66 -35.31
C THR A 34 12.19 -6.50 -36.58
N SER A 35 13.07 -6.25 -37.55
CA SER A 35 13.17 -7.07 -38.76
C SER A 35 13.52 -8.54 -38.48
N THR A 36 14.11 -8.84 -37.31
CA THR A 36 14.43 -10.20 -36.85
C THR A 36 13.30 -10.85 -36.07
N GLY A 37 12.15 -10.19 -35.92
CA GLY A 37 10.98 -10.71 -35.21
C GLY A 37 10.96 -10.44 -33.70
N LYS A 38 12.00 -9.77 -33.15
CA LYS A 38 12.05 -9.42 -31.72
C LYS A 38 11.07 -8.29 -31.42
N LYS A 39 10.14 -8.54 -30.50
CA LYS A 39 9.11 -7.57 -30.07
C LYS A 39 9.66 -6.63 -29.01
N TYR A 40 9.25 -5.39 -29.04
CA TYR A 40 9.63 -4.40 -28.03
C TYR A 40 8.53 -3.40 -27.74
N ILE A 41 8.61 -2.79 -26.57
CA ILE A 41 7.76 -1.67 -26.11
C ILE A 41 8.65 -0.43 -26.04
N ASP A 42 8.20 0.66 -26.65
CA ASP A 42 8.85 1.97 -26.57
C ASP A 42 8.07 2.87 -25.62
N LEU A 43 8.78 3.41 -24.63
CA LEU A 43 8.34 4.50 -23.77
C LEU A 43 9.15 5.75 -24.10
N GLU A 44 8.55 6.69 -24.83
CA GLU A 44 9.17 7.96 -25.17
C GLU A 44 8.88 9.01 -24.08
N LEU A 45 9.94 9.58 -23.55
CA LEU A 45 9.95 10.63 -22.54
C LEU A 45 10.41 11.94 -23.17
N LYS A 46 9.67 13.01 -22.92
CA LYS A 46 10.04 14.37 -23.35
C LYS A 46 10.39 15.23 -22.14
N PHE A 47 11.51 15.92 -22.23
CA PHE A 47 12.07 16.79 -21.21
C PHE A 47 11.74 18.24 -21.57
N ASP A 48 11.04 18.94 -20.68
CA ASP A 48 10.60 20.31 -20.90
C ASP A 48 11.48 21.25 -20.05
N GLY A 49 12.31 22.07 -20.70
CA GLY A 49 13.16 23.06 -20.01
C GLY A 49 14.42 22.51 -19.32
N ILE A 50 14.68 21.21 -19.43
CA ILE A 50 15.94 20.56 -19.01
C ILE A 50 16.46 19.65 -20.12
N GLU A 51 17.77 19.43 -20.14
CA GLU A 51 18.37 18.37 -20.97
C GLU A 51 18.41 17.04 -20.21
N ILE A 52 18.48 15.94 -20.98
CA ILE A 52 18.62 14.58 -20.42
C ILE A 52 19.89 14.48 -19.53
N SER A 53 20.98 15.15 -19.93
CA SER A 53 22.24 15.23 -19.17
C SER A 53 22.07 15.85 -17.78
N GLY A 54 21.09 16.76 -17.61
CA GLY A 54 20.75 17.40 -16.34
C GLY A 54 19.85 16.55 -15.44
N TRP A 55 19.28 15.46 -15.95
CA TRP A 55 18.43 14.55 -15.19
C TRP A 55 19.25 13.59 -14.34
N ASN A 56 19.63 14.06 -13.15
CA ASN A 56 20.52 13.37 -12.22
C ASN A 56 19.76 12.42 -11.26
N THR A 57 18.85 11.59 -11.79
CA THR A 57 18.23 10.50 -11.01
C THR A 57 18.91 9.17 -11.30
N ASP A 58 18.91 8.27 -10.32
CA ASP A 58 19.26 6.86 -10.55
C ASP A 58 18.04 5.96 -10.70
N SER A 59 16.87 6.44 -10.28
CA SER A 59 15.62 5.70 -10.23
C SER A 59 14.51 6.46 -10.97
N LEU A 60 13.75 5.74 -11.79
CA LEU A 60 12.51 6.20 -12.40
C LEU A 60 11.37 5.28 -11.98
N ILE A 61 10.46 5.80 -11.18
CA ILE A 61 9.24 5.10 -10.78
C ILE A 61 8.12 5.44 -11.76
N LEU A 62 7.44 4.40 -12.24
CA LEU A 62 6.32 4.47 -13.18
C LEU A 62 5.13 3.72 -12.62
N TYR A 63 3.95 4.33 -12.66
CA TYR A 63 2.69 3.64 -12.41
C TYR A 63 2.17 3.01 -13.70
N LEU A 64 1.85 1.71 -13.67
CA LEU A 64 1.17 1.03 -14.76
C LEU A 64 -0.33 1.33 -14.69
N GLY A 65 -0.77 2.31 -15.49
CA GLY A 65 -2.14 2.83 -15.49
C GLY A 65 -3.04 2.21 -16.56
N GLY A 66 -4.16 2.87 -16.85
CA GLY A 66 -5.17 2.40 -17.79
C GLY A 66 -6.20 1.48 -17.13
N ASP A 67 -6.75 0.53 -17.88
CA ASP A 67 -7.61 -0.51 -17.31
C ASP A 67 -6.80 -1.51 -16.47
N TYR A 68 -7.42 -2.01 -15.39
CA TYR A 68 -6.78 -2.90 -14.43
C TYR A 68 -6.19 -4.16 -15.08
N HIS A 69 -6.95 -4.85 -15.94
CA HIS A 69 -6.52 -6.09 -16.60
C HIS A 69 -5.25 -5.88 -17.44
N GLY A 70 -5.24 -4.84 -18.28
CA GLY A 70 -4.08 -4.51 -19.10
C GLY A 70 -2.88 -4.05 -18.27
N ALA A 71 -3.09 -3.40 -17.14
CA ALA A 71 -2.01 -2.96 -16.26
C ALA A 71 -1.35 -4.16 -15.54
N THR A 72 -2.17 -5.08 -15.01
CA THR A 72 -1.69 -6.31 -14.39
C THR A 72 -0.97 -7.22 -15.38
N ASP A 73 -1.52 -7.37 -16.60
CA ASP A 73 -0.89 -8.20 -17.64
C ASP A 73 0.44 -7.60 -18.11
N LEU A 74 0.51 -6.28 -18.28
CA LEU A 74 1.77 -5.61 -18.60
C LEU A 74 2.79 -5.76 -17.46
N ASN A 75 2.35 -5.62 -16.21
CA ASN A 75 3.22 -5.82 -15.04
C ASN A 75 3.83 -7.23 -15.04
N TYR A 76 3.00 -8.25 -15.29
CA TYR A 76 3.45 -9.63 -15.43
C TYR A 76 4.45 -9.81 -16.57
N LEU A 77 4.15 -9.27 -17.76
CA LEU A 77 5.02 -9.38 -18.93
C LEU A 77 6.38 -8.71 -18.72
N LEU A 78 6.40 -7.51 -18.14
CA LEU A 78 7.65 -6.77 -17.89
C LEU A 78 8.55 -7.47 -16.86
N HIS A 79 7.99 -8.17 -15.88
CA HIS A 79 8.81 -8.85 -14.87
C HIS A 79 9.29 -10.24 -15.27
N ASN A 80 8.59 -10.94 -16.18
CA ASN A 80 8.90 -12.34 -16.50
C ASN A 80 9.42 -12.53 -17.94
N TYR A 81 9.14 -11.60 -18.85
CA TYR A 81 9.49 -11.73 -20.27
C TYR A 81 10.30 -10.55 -20.79
N LEU A 82 10.77 -9.65 -19.93
CA LEU A 82 11.75 -8.64 -20.32
C LEU A 82 13.09 -9.30 -20.58
N ASP A 83 13.63 -9.11 -21.78
CA ASP A 83 14.94 -9.61 -22.19
C ASP A 83 16.04 -8.59 -21.88
N THR A 84 15.94 -7.40 -22.51
CA THR A 84 16.92 -6.33 -22.34
C THR A 84 16.24 -4.96 -22.41
N ILE A 85 16.86 -3.97 -21.76
CA ILE A 85 16.49 -2.57 -21.86
C ILE A 85 17.53 -1.84 -22.71
N ALA A 86 17.07 -0.93 -23.56
CA ALA A 86 17.92 -0.03 -24.30
C ALA A 86 17.40 1.41 -24.26
N LEU A 87 18.29 2.37 -24.48
CA LEU A 87 17.98 3.79 -24.48
C LEU A 87 18.28 4.39 -25.84
N GLN A 88 17.44 5.30 -26.31
CA GLN A 88 17.66 6.02 -27.57
C GLN A 88 17.28 7.49 -27.40
N ALA A 89 18.16 8.42 -27.80
CA ALA A 89 17.92 9.85 -27.69
C ALA A 89 17.56 10.46 -29.04
N GLY A 90 16.28 10.74 -29.25
CA GLY A 90 15.77 11.19 -30.55
C GLY A 90 16.14 10.20 -31.67
N SER A 91 16.96 10.64 -32.62
CA SER A 91 17.43 9.82 -33.75
C SER A 91 18.84 9.25 -33.56
N SER A 92 19.38 9.27 -32.34
CA SER A 92 20.68 8.69 -32.03
C SER A 92 20.69 7.18 -32.25
N GLU A 93 21.90 6.59 -32.24
CA GLU A 93 22.04 5.15 -32.07
C GLU A 93 21.49 4.71 -30.71
N GLU A 94 21.08 3.45 -30.68
CA GLU A 94 20.55 2.79 -29.49
C GLU A 94 21.69 2.37 -28.56
N ILE A 95 21.54 2.65 -27.27
CA ILE A 95 22.50 2.35 -26.21
C ILE A 95 21.96 1.17 -25.41
N PRO A 96 22.59 -0.01 -25.46
CA PRO A 96 22.22 -1.14 -24.60
C PRO A 96 22.40 -0.76 -23.13
N ALA A 97 21.34 -0.90 -22.34
CA ALA A 97 21.29 -0.44 -20.97
C ALA A 97 21.17 -1.61 -19.98
N SER A 98 22.10 -2.56 -20.07
CA SER A 98 22.10 -3.82 -19.30
C SER A 98 22.22 -3.64 -17.79
N ALA A 99 22.69 -2.49 -17.32
CA ALA A 99 22.76 -2.20 -15.89
C ALA A 99 21.47 -1.56 -15.34
N ILE A 100 20.48 -1.24 -16.20
CA ILE A 100 19.16 -0.87 -15.72
C ILE A 100 18.43 -2.11 -15.22
N LYS A 101 17.89 -2.04 -14.01
CA LYS A 101 17.08 -3.11 -13.42
C LYS A 101 15.63 -2.67 -13.29
N LEU A 102 14.72 -3.59 -13.59
CA LEU A 102 13.29 -3.41 -13.37
C LEU A 102 12.91 -4.05 -12.04
N ASN A 103 12.45 -3.24 -11.08
CA ASN A 103 12.03 -3.71 -9.75
C ASN A 103 10.53 -3.47 -9.54
N ALA A 104 9.94 -4.31 -8.70
CA ALA A 104 8.59 -4.12 -8.20
C ALA A 104 8.57 -3.05 -7.10
N VAL A 105 7.52 -2.24 -7.05
CA VAL A 105 7.33 -1.16 -6.06
C VAL A 105 5.99 -1.37 -5.35
N GLY A 106 5.93 -0.99 -4.08
CA GLY A 106 4.75 -1.01 -3.22
C GLY A 106 4.80 -2.04 -2.08
N PHE A 107 5.92 -2.75 -1.92
CA PHE A 107 6.10 -3.85 -0.96
C PHE A 107 6.99 -3.47 0.24
N ASP A 108 7.81 -2.43 0.12
CA ASP A 108 8.74 -2.02 1.16
C ASP A 108 8.06 -1.16 2.24
N ASP A 109 8.74 -0.97 3.37
CA ASP A 109 8.19 -0.27 4.55
C ASP A 109 8.07 1.24 4.37
N ASP A 110 8.95 1.85 3.60
CA ASP A 110 8.88 3.27 3.20
C ASP A 110 7.83 3.51 2.11
N GLU A 111 7.25 2.43 1.57
CA GLU A 111 6.15 2.44 0.62
C GLU A 111 4.81 2.10 1.30
N ALA A 112 4.71 2.22 2.62
CA ALA A 112 3.48 1.93 3.36
C ALA A 112 2.38 2.96 3.08
N LEU A 113 1.19 2.50 2.69
CA LEU A 113 -0.03 3.29 2.60
C LEU A 113 -0.69 3.43 3.98
N LEU A 114 -0.75 2.32 4.72
CA LEU A 114 -1.31 2.27 6.07
C LEU A 114 -0.22 2.48 7.12
N GLN A 115 -0.49 3.33 8.10
CA GLN A 115 0.38 3.44 9.27
C GLN A 115 0.23 2.19 10.11
N TYR A 116 1.31 1.42 10.23
CA TYR A 116 1.36 0.20 11.03
C TYR A 116 2.29 0.42 12.23
N PRO A 117 1.94 -0.08 13.42
CA PRO A 117 2.81 0.07 14.58
C PRO A 117 4.08 -0.77 14.39
N ARG A 118 5.22 -0.28 14.88
CA ARG A 118 6.54 -0.88 14.64
C ARG A 118 6.72 -2.30 15.17
N ASN A 119 5.87 -2.71 16.10
CA ASN A 119 5.85 -4.05 16.70
C ASN A 119 4.88 -5.02 16.00
N ALA A 120 4.20 -4.59 14.93
CA ALA A 120 3.34 -5.47 14.14
C ALA A 120 4.10 -6.11 12.98
N PHE A 121 3.58 -7.25 12.51
CA PHE A 121 4.15 -8.01 11.41
C PHE A 121 3.89 -7.29 10.07
N PRO A 122 4.93 -6.86 9.30
CA PRO A 122 4.74 -6.08 8.07
C PRO A 122 3.91 -6.79 7.00
N ALA A 123 4.00 -8.12 6.91
CA ALA A 123 3.24 -8.89 5.93
C ALA A 123 1.71 -8.74 6.06
N TYR A 124 1.21 -8.52 7.28
CA TYR A 124 -0.22 -8.27 7.50
C TYR A 124 -0.68 -6.94 6.91
N ARG A 125 0.19 -5.92 6.94
CA ARG A 125 -0.06 -4.64 6.26
C ARG A 125 -0.21 -4.87 4.75
N LEU A 126 0.69 -5.65 4.14
CA LEU A 126 0.66 -5.90 2.69
C LEU A 126 -0.62 -6.60 2.26
N ILE A 127 -1.11 -7.58 3.03
CA ILE A 127 -2.40 -8.24 2.76
C ILE A 127 -3.54 -7.23 2.79
N GLN A 128 -3.56 -6.39 3.84
CA GLN A 128 -4.59 -5.36 4.00
C GLN A 128 -4.57 -4.36 2.84
N GLU A 129 -3.40 -3.85 2.48
CA GLU A 129 -3.22 -2.92 1.37
C GLU A 129 -3.58 -3.54 0.03
N TYR A 130 -3.31 -4.83 -0.19
CA TYR A 130 -3.70 -5.53 -1.40
C TYR A 130 -5.22 -5.62 -1.55
N PHE A 131 -5.93 -6.01 -0.49
CA PHE A 131 -7.39 -6.12 -0.56
C PHE A 131 -8.09 -4.75 -0.60
N LEU A 132 -7.47 -3.68 -0.08
CA LEU A 132 -7.98 -2.32 -0.14
C LEU A 132 -7.69 -1.61 -1.48
N MET A 133 -6.43 -1.66 -1.95
CA MET A 133 -5.94 -0.90 -3.12
C MET A 133 -4.80 -1.64 -3.82
N LYS A 134 -5.10 -2.78 -4.44
CA LYS A 134 -4.17 -3.59 -5.24
C LYS A 134 -3.41 -2.83 -6.32
N GLU A 135 -3.96 -1.75 -6.85
CA GLU A 135 -3.29 -0.85 -7.80
C GLU A 135 -1.99 -0.25 -7.24
N LYS A 136 -1.84 -0.18 -5.91
CA LYS A 136 -0.59 0.18 -5.23
C LYS A 136 0.60 -0.68 -5.69
N PHE A 137 0.38 -1.94 -6.04
CA PHE A 137 1.43 -2.90 -6.41
C PHE A 137 1.69 -2.95 -7.93
N LEU A 138 1.14 -2.01 -8.69
CA LEU A 138 1.35 -1.85 -10.14
C LEU A 138 2.37 -0.76 -10.47
N PHE A 139 3.17 -0.35 -9.49
CA PHE A 139 4.33 0.50 -9.71
C PHE A 139 5.55 -0.34 -10.07
N ILE A 140 6.35 0.17 -11.00
CA ILE A 140 7.64 -0.39 -11.38
C ILE A 140 8.72 0.67 -11.22
N GLU A 141 9.92 0.24 -10.86
CA GLU A 141 11.10 1.08 -10.77
C GLU A 141 12.11 0.66 -11.84
N LEU A 142 12.67 1.62 -12.56
CA LEU A 142 13.89 1.45 -13.35
C LEU A 142 15.07 2.06 -12.59
N SER A 143 15.91 1.24 -11.98
CA SER A 143 17.12 1.70 -11.28
C SER A 143 18.37 1.54 -12.13
N GLY A 144 19.43 2.30 -11.84
CA GLY A 144 20.69 2.29 -12.61
C GLY A 144 20.70 3.22 -13.84
N LEU A 145 19.77 4.18 -13.91
CA LEU A 145 19.64 5.12 -15.02
C LEU A 145 20.77 6.15 -15.10
N ARG A 146 21.33 6.54 -13.95
CA ARG A 146 22.21 7.73 -13.82
C ARG A 146 23.46 7.65 -14.70
N GLN A 147 24.01 6.46 -14.88
CA GLN A 147 25.23 6.23 -15.66
C GLN A 147 25.01 6.48 -17.16
N TYR A 148 23.78 6.38 -17.65
CA TYR A 148 23.44 6.56 -19.05
C TYR A 148 22.97 7.98 -19.34
N THR A 149 22.14 8.58 -18.47
CA THR A 149 21.54 9.90 -18.74
C THR A 149 22.57 11.01 -18.86
N ARG A 150 23.68 10.94 -18.10
CA ARG A 150 24.75 11.96 -18.10
C ARG A 150 25.46 12.15 -19.44
N SER A 151 25.55 11.10 -20.26
CA SER A 151 26.22 11.16 -21.58
C SER A 151 25.25 11.44 -22.72
N ILE A 152 23.95 11.49 -22.44
CA ILE A 152 22.91 11.70 -23.44
C ILE A 152 22.58 13.19 -23.53
N SER A 153 22.73 13.76 -24.73
CA SER A 153 22.30 15.13 -25.05
C SER A 153 20.90 15.14 -25.67
N GLY A 154 20.21 16.28 -25.55
CA GLY A 154 18.87 16.47 -26.12
C GLY A 154 17.75 16.41 -25.09
N ASN A 155 16.51 16.35 -25.57
CA ASN A 155 15.29 16.50 -24.77
C ASN A 155 14.21 15.43 -25.04
N SER A 156 14.54 14.38 -25.80
CA SER A 156 13.67 13.22 -25.98
C SER A 156 14.48 11.94 -25.76
N LEU A 157 14.00 11.07 -24.87
CA LEU A 157 14.60 9.80 -24.52
C LEU A 157 13.56 8.69 -24.67
N THR A 158 13.84 7.71 -25.50
CA THR A 158 13.06 6.48 -25.60
C THR A 158 13.71 5.39 -24.75
N ILE A 159 12.94 4.83 -23.83
CA ILE A 159 13.27 3.60 -23.11
C ILE A 159 12.60 2.45 -23.84
N ARG A 160 13.40 1.55 -24.42
CA ARG A 160 12.95 0.40 -25.17
C ARG A 160 13.08 -0.86 -24.33
N PHE A 161 11.96 -1.55 -24.12
CA PHE A 161 11.87 -2.83 -23.45
C PHE A 161 11.79 -3.94 -24.50
N TYR A 162 12.87 -4.67 -24.72
CA TYR A 162 12.83 -5.86 -25.57
C TYR A 162 12.21 -7.02 -24.82
N MET A 163 11.27 -7.70 -25.45
CA MET A 163 10.56 -8.81 -24.87
C MET A 163 11.09 -10.13 -25.44
N GLN A 164 11.16 -11.15 -24.60
CA GLN A 164 11.26 -12.54 -25.02
C GLN A 164 9.94 -12.99 -25.69
N GLU A 165 9.87 -14.24 -26.12
CA GLU A 165 8.62 -14.79 -26.63
C GLU A 165 7.56 -14.82 -25.53
N MET A 166 6.50 -14.03 -25.73
CA MET A 166 5.46 -13.83 -24.73
C MET A 166 4.33 -14.85 -24.91
N PRO A 167 3.81 -15.42 -23.82
CA PRO A 167 2.76 -16.43 -23.84
C PRO A 167 1.36 -15.83 -24.07
N VAL A 168 1.23 -14.52 -23.88
CA VAL A 168 0.00 -13.75 -24.09
C VAL A 168 0.30 -12.53 -24.96
N ARG A 169 -0.74 -12.02 -25.64
CA ARG A 169 -0.61 -10.80 -26.43
C ARG A 169 -0.40 -9.60 -25.50
N LEU A 170 0.38 -8.63 -25.97
CA LEU A 170 0.51 -7.35 -25.30
C LEU A 170 -0.88 -6.69 -25.17
N PRO A 171 -1.19 -6.12 -24.00
CA PRO A 171 -2.41 -5.32 -23.83
C PRO A 171 -2.34 -4.06 -24.70
N LYS A 172 -3.47 -3.39 -24.88
CA LYS A 172 -3.51 -2.12 -25.60
C LYS A 172 -2.64 -1.08 -24.86
N LEU A 173 -1.61 -0.60 -25.54
CA LEU A 173 -0.69 0.43 -25.06
C LEU A 173 -1.18 1.81 -25.49
N ALA A 174 -1.87 2.50 -24.58
CA ALA A 174 -2.17 3.92 -24.70
C ALA A 174 -1.15 4.74 -23.90
N ASN A 175 -1.08 6.06 -24.14
CA ASN A 175 -0.10 6.93 -23.49
C ASN A 175 -0.24 6.98 -21.95
N ASN A 176 -1.42 6.64 -21.39
CA ASN A 176 -1.64 6.57 -19.95
C ASN A 176 -1.23 5.22 -19.33
N ARG A 177 -0.69 4.29 -20.11
CA ARG A 177 -0.25 2.97 -19.60
C ARG A 177 0.98 3.09 -18.71
N PHE A 178 1.87 4.03 -19.00
CA PHE A 178 2.98 4.41 -18.12
C PHE A 178 2.71 5.82 -17.63
N THR A 179 2.52 6.00 -16.33
CA THR A 179 2.26 7.31 -15.73
C THR A 179 3.42 7.70 -14.82
N LEU A 180 4.02 8.86 -15.10
CA LEU A 180 5.02 9.50 -14.25
C LEU A 180 4.34 10.27 -13.12
N HIS A 181 5.09 10.60 -12.08
CA HIS A 181 4.67 11.50 -11.00
C HIS A 181 3.40 11.06 -10.27
N ALA A 182 3.17 9.74 -10.22
CA ALA A 182 2.04 9.13 -9.53
C ALA A 182 2.49 8.63 -8.15
N THR A 183 1.59 8.69 -7.17
CA THR A 183 1.79 8.14 -5.83
C THR A 183 0.42 7.75 -5.26
N PRO A 184 0.29 6.63 -4.53
CA PRO A 184 -0.93 6.34 -3.81
C PRO A 184 -1.17 7.41 -2.74
N ALA A 185 -2.44 7.63 -2.41
CA ALA A 185 -2.84 8.61 -1.44
C ALA A 185 -4.02 8.11 -0.60
N ILE A 186 -4.03 8.51 0.66
CA ILE A 186 -5.05 8.13 1.64
C ILE A 186 -5.72 9.38 2.22
N ASN A 187 -7.03 9.30 2.47
CA ASN A 187 -7.81 10.37 3.06
C ASN A 187 -7.61 10.42 4.59
N LEU A 188 -6.40 10.82 5.01
CA LEU A 188 -6.04 11.02 6.41
C LEU A 188 -5.32 12.36 6.57
N PHE A 189 -5.68 13.09 7.63
CA PHE A 189 -5.09 14.38 7.95
C PHE A 189 -5.15 14.66 9.45
N ASP A 190 -4.20 15.44 9.93
CA ASP A 190 -4.14 15.83 11.35
C ASP A 190 -5.16 16.92 11.66
N MET A 191 -5.83 16.77 12.80
CA MET A 191 -6.81 17.74 13.30
C MET A 191 -6.86 17.72 14.83
N PRO A 192 -6.92 18.88 15.51
CA PRO A 192 -7.16 18.90 16.95
C PRO A 192 -8.61 18.47 17.27
N ALA A 193 -8.84 17.94 18.47
CA ALA A 193 -10.18 17.72 18.99
C ALA A 193 -10.78 18.98 19.64
N GLU A 194 -12.10 18.97 19.86
CA GLU A 194 -12.74 19.83 20.85
C GLU A 194 -12.17 19.52 22.25
N SER A 195 -11.85 20.55 23.02
CA SER A 195 -11.29 20.37 24.37
C SER A 195 -12.29 19.68 25.29
N ILE A 196 -11.86 18.63 26.00
CA ILE A 196 -12.69 17.90 26.95
C ILE A 196 -12.45 18.48 28.34
N ARG A 197 -13.53 18.85 29.03
CA ARG A 197 -13.48 19.16 30.47
C ARG A 197 -13.62 17.85 31.23
N ASN A 198 -12.52 17.37 31.79
CA ASN A 198 -12.55 16.19 32.64
C ASN A 198 -12.89 16.62 34.06
N ASP A 199 -14.16 16.46 34.45
CA ASP A 199 -14.65 16.66 35.81
C ASP A 199 -14.79 15.36 36.60
N GLN A 200 -14.37 14.24 36.00
CA GLN A 200 -14.44 12.88 36.55
C GLN A 200 -15.86 12.41 36.90
N THR A 201 -16.90 13.09 36.39
CA THR A 201 -18.29 12.65 36.58
C THR A 201 -18.71 11.56 35.60
N ARG A 202 -17.92 11.37 34.53
CA ARG A 202 -18.16 10.38 33.48
C ARG A 202 -16.97 9.45 33.39
N ALA A 203 -17.27 8.17 33.16
CA ALA A 203 -16.23 7.17 32.90
C ALA A 203 -15.54 7.39 31.55
N GLU A 204 -16.29 7.91 30.57
CA GLU A 204 -15.86 8.02 29.18
C GLU A 204 -16.35 9.32 28.56
N TYR A 205 -15.59 9.85 27.61
CA TYR A 205 -15.89 11.07 26.89
C TYR A 205 -15.87 10.81 25.39
N LEU A 206 -16.90 11.28 24.68
CA LEU A 206 -16.92 11.23 23.21
C LEU A 206 -15.88 12.19 22.65
N VAL A 207 -14.98 11.67 21.81
CA VAL A 207 -13.97 12.44 21.10
C VAL A 207 -14.61 13.09 19.87
N ARG A 208 -14.49 14.41 19.75
CA ARG A 208 -15.02 15.15 18.61
C ARG A 208 -13.90 15.94 17.92
N PRO A 209 -13.69 15.76 16.60
CA PRO A 209 -12.82 16.64 15.85
C PRO A 209 -13.28 18.10 15.95
N LEU A 210 -12.34 19.03 16.04
CA LEU A 210 -12.64 20.45 16.19
C LEU A 210 -13.48 20.96 15.01
N ARG A 211 -14.64 21.58 15.31
CA ARG A 211 -15.57 22.12 14.29
C ARG A 211 -16.10 21.05 13.32
N ASN A 212 -16.40 19.85 13.82
CA ASN A 212 -17.04 18.79 13.04
C ASN A 212 -18.54 19.05 12.79
N THR A 213 -18.86 20.13 12.08
CA THR A 213 -20.24 20.43 11.69
C THR A 213 -20.76 19.37 10.72
N ARG A 214 -21.99 18.87 10.95
CA ARG A 214 -22.64 17.83 10.12
C ARG A 214 -21.88 16.50 10.03
N ASN A 215 -21.02 16.18 11.01
CA ASN A 215 -20.32 14.90 11.05
C ASN A 215 -19.46 14.62 9.78
N GLN A 216 -18.84 15.67 9.24
CA GLN A 216 -17.98 15.59 8.05
C GLN A 216 -16.63 14.90 8.29
N PHE A 217 -16.25 14.68 9.56
CA PHE A 217 -15.01 14.04 9.95
C PHE A 217 -15.24 12.82 10.84
N ASP A 218 -14.49 11.77 10.58
CA ASP A 218 -14.38 10.59 11.43
C ASP A 218 -13.00 10.54 12.08
N VAL A 219 -12.95 10.08 13.33
CA VAL A 219 -11.69 9.91 14.07
C VAL A 219 -11.04 8.61 13.62
N TYR A 220 -9.83 8.69 13.08
CA TYR A 220 -9.04 7.53 12.69
C TYR A 220 -8.15 7.05 13.86
N SER A 221 -7.45 7.98 14.51
CA SER A 221 -6.60 7.69 15.66
C SER A 221 -6.47 8.89 16.60
N VAL A 222 -6.22 8.61 17.88
CA VAL A 222 -5.80 9.62 18.87
C VAL A 222 -4.27 9.55 18.95
N ASN A 223 -3.58 10.57 18.44
CA ASN A 223 -2.12 10.57 18.31
C ASN A 223 -1.42 11.02 19.58
N ARG A 224 -2.02 11.99 20.30
CA ARG A 224 -1.47 12.52 21.55
C ARG A 224 -2.58 13.05 22.45
N VAL A 225 -2.43 12.81 23.74
CA VAL A 225 -3.34 13.26 24.78
C VAL A 225 -2.56 14.08 25.80
N THR A 226 -2.97 15.33 25.98
CA THR A 226 -2.37 16.23 26.97
C THR A 226 -3.44 16.78 27.89
N ALA A 227 -3.14 16.89 29.18
CA ALA A 227 -4.00 17.52 30.16
C ALA A 227 -3.35 18.79 30.67
N ARG A 228 -4.09 19.89 30.67
CA ARG A 228 -3.68 21.13 31.31
C ARG A 228 -4.45 21.34 32.61
N ASN A 229 -3.74 21.40 33.72
CA ASN A 229 -4.32 21.72 35.02
C ASN A 229 -4.73 23.21 35.05
N ARG A 230 -5.97 23.49 35.46
CA ARG A 230 -6.51 24.86 35.42
C ARG A 230 -5.98 25.77 36.52
N LYS A 231 -5.46 25.22 37.62
CA LYS A 231 -4.90 25.97 38.75
C LYS A 231 -3.40 26.20 38.59
N THR A 232 -2.65 25.14 38.32
CA THR A 232 -1.18 25.21 38.23
C THR A 232 -0.71 25.63 36.85
N ALA A 233 -1.59 25.59 35.83
CA ALA A 233 -1.28 25.77 34.42
C ALA A 233 -0.25 24.75 33.87
N GLU A 234 0.07 23.72 34.65
CA GLU A 234 0.96 22.63 34.27
C GLU A 234 0.31 21.73 33.23
N THR A 235 1.12 21.24 32.28
CA THR A 235 0.67 20.34 31.21
C THR A 235 1.34 18.99 31.37
N ILE A 236 0.54 17.93 31.35
CA ILE A 236 0.99 16.55 31.52
C ILE A 236 0.60 15.76 30.26
N ASP A 237 1.54 15.00 29.70
CA ASP A 237 1.29 14.05 28.63
C ASP A 237 0.74 12.74 29.21
N TYR A 238 -0.34 12.23 28.62
CA TYR A 238 -0.90 10.94 29.00
C TYR A 238 -0.37 9.84 28.09
N ILE A 239 -0.31 8.63 28.63
CA ILE A 239 0.21 7.46 27.92
C ILE A 239 -0.96 6.55 27.52
N GLU A 240 -0.92 5.99 26.31
CA GLU A 240 -1.92 5.02 25.87
C GLU A 240 -1.80 3.71 26.65
N SER A 241 -2.93 3.23 27.18
CA SER A 241 -3.07 1.99 27.94
C SER A 241 -2.99 0.79 27.00
N GLY A 242 -1.82 0.18 26.90
CA GLY A 242 -1.56 -0.99 26.05
C GLY A 242 -0.11 -1.06 25.55
N ILE A 243 0.59 0.06 25.55
CA ILE A 243 2.03 0.13 25.31
C ILE A 243 2.73 -0.10 26.64
N SER A 244 3.58 -1.14 26.75
CA SER A 244 4.42 -1.33 27.94
C SER A 244 5.36 -0.13 28.07
N HIS A 245 5.01 0.82 28.94
CA HIS A 245 5.79 2.03 29.19
C HIS A 245 6.38 1.98 30.62
N PRO A 246 7.66 2.30 30.83
CA PRO A 246 8.30 2.23 32.15
C PRO A 246 7.60 3.05 33.24
N SER A 247 6.83 4.07 32.85
CA SER A 247 6.14 5.01 33.74
C SER A 247 4.62 4.83 33.82
N MET A 248 4.04 3.71 33.35
CA MET A 248 2.59 3.48 33.41
C MET A 248 2.02 3.55 34.83
N ASN A 249 2.82 3.24 35.85
CA ASN A 249 2.38 3.29 37.26
C ASN A 249 2.52 4.68 37.91
N THR A 250 3.14 5.64 37.22
CA THR A 250 3.43 6.98 37.76
C THR A 250 2.84 8.12 36.93
N THR A 251 2.32 7.81 35.74
CA THR A 251 1.76 8.79 34.79
C THR A 251 0.29 8.45 34.52
N PRO A 252 -0.59 9.45 34.33
CA PRO A 252 -1.95 9.19 33.84
C PRO A 252 -1.94 8.45 32.50
N VAL A 253 -2.87 7.51 32.36
CA VAL A 253 -3.04 6.71 31.13
C VAL A 253 -4.43 6.92 30.54
N TYR A 254 -4.57 6.72 29.24
CA TYR A 254 -5.86 6.76 28.55
C TYR A 254 -6.08 5.50 27.73
N ASN A 255 -7.34 5.16 27.49
CA ASN A 255 -7.72 4.12 26.53
C ASN A 255 -8.81 4.66 25.60
N THR A 256 -8.73 4.29 24.33
CA THR A 256 -9.76 4.60 23.34
C THR A 256 -10.68 3.41 23.15
N LEU A 257 -11.96 3.70 23.00
CA LEU A 257 -13.02 2.72 22.77
C LEU A 257 -13.79 3.15 21.53
N THR A 258 -14.10 2.21 20.66
CA THR A 258 -14.90 2.48 19.46
C THR A 258 -16.26 1.83 19.61
N ARG A 259 -17.32 2.52 19.21
CA ARG A 259 -18.70 1.99 19.24
C ARG A 259 -19.43 2.37 17.96
N GLN A 260 -20.26 1.46 17.45
CA GLN A 260 -21.17 1.80 16.37
C GLN A 260 -22.15 2.90 16.81
N ALA A 261 -22.31 3.90 15.94
CA ALA A 261 -23.08 5.10 16.15
C ALA A 261 -24.34 5.06 15.27
N GLY A 262 -25.47 4.68 15.86
CA GLY A 262 -26.76 4.61 15.15
C GLY A 262 -26.80 3.52 14.09
N ASP A 263 -27.64 3.72 13.07
CA ASP A 263 -27.93 2.73 12.00
C ASP A 263 -26.98 2.80 10.78
N ASP A 264 -26.07 3.78 10.70
CA ASP A 264 -25.28 4.06 9.49
C ASP A 264 -23.84 3.47 9.52
N ASP A 265 -23.62 2.40 10.29
CA ASP A 265 -22.33 1.71 10.53
C ASP A 265 -21.15 2.59 11.01
N ARG A 266 -21.36 3.90 11.15
CA ARG A 266 -20.39 4.87 11.60
C ARG A 266 -19.87 4.50 12.99
N GLN A 267 -18.60 4.81 13.24
CA GLN A 267 -17.96 4.49 14.51
C GLN A 267 -17.62 5.77 15.29
N ASP A 268 -18.16 5.87 16.50
CA ASP A 268 -17.83 6.93 17.46
C ASP A 268 -16.67 6.49 18.35
N THR A 269 -15.67 7.37 18.49
CA THR A 269 -14.52 7.15 19.38
C THR A 269 -14.77 7.80 20.73
N TYR A 270 -14.69 7.00 21.79
CA TYR A 270 -14.71 7.42 23.18
C TYR A 270 -13.30 7.32 23.77
N ILE A 271 -12.99 8.17 24.73
CA ILE A 271 -11.75 8.13 25.51
C ILE A 271 -12.07 8.03 27.00
N ALA A 272 -11.38 7.14 27.69
CA ALA A 272 -11.40 7.00 29.13
C ALA A 272 -10.01 7.26 29.70
N PHE A 273 -9.98 7.75 30.95
CA PHE A 273 -8.75 8.16 31.62
C PHE A 273 -8.60 7.40 32.92
N ASN A 274 -7.40 6.87 33.19
CA ASN A 274 -7.05 6.21 34.43
C ASN A 274 -5.86 6.91 35.07
N TYR A 275 -5.91 7.05 36.39
CA TYR A 275 -4.96 7.86 37.15
C TYR A 275 -4.21 6.99 38.16
N PRO A 276 -2.90 7.21 38.37
CA PRO A 276 -2.18 6.52 39.43
C PRO A 276 -2.68 7.02 40.81
N PRO A 277 -2.61 6.19 41.87
CA PRO A 277 -3.21 6.50 43.18
C PRO A 277 -2.70 7.80 43.84
N GLN A 278 -1.51 8.25 43.46
CA GLN A 278 -0.86 9.45 44.02
C GLN A 278 -1.13 10.71 43.18
N HIS A 279 -1.90 10.61 42.11
CA HIS A 279 -2.21 11.74 41.25
C HIS A 279 -3.27 12.64 41.89
N ASP A 280 -2.89 13.86 42.25
CA ASP A 280 -3.85 14.85 42.77
C ASP A 280 -4.68 15.40 41.62
N ILE A 281 -5.93 14.93 41.49
CA ILE A 281 -6.87 15.45 40.51
C ILE A 281 -7.56 16.72 41.06
N GLY A 282 -6.76 17.69 41.49
CA GLY A 282 -7.24 18.96 42.01
C GLY A 282 -7.93 19.80 40.93
N ASN A 283 -9.27 19.92 41.01
CA ASN A 283 -10.19 20.73 40.20
C ASN A 283 -9.90 20.79 38.68
N GLN A 284 -10.55 19.88 37.95
CA GLN A 284 -10.91 19.96 36.53
C GLN A 284 -9.73 20.23 35.57
N GLU A 285 -9.29 19.19 34.88
CA GLU A 285 -8.33 19.29 33.79
C GLU A 285 -9.02 19.64 32.48
N THR A 286 -8.32 20.38 31.63
CA THR A 286 -8.72 20.55 30.22
C THR A 286 -7.86 19.62 29.38
N ILE A 287 -8.48 18.60 28.81
CA ILE A 287 -7.82 17.64 27.94
C ILE A 287 -7.81 18.20 26.51
N MET A 288 -6.64 18.13 25.87
CA MET A 288 -6.43 18.45 24.47
C MET A 288 -5.92 17.20 23.76
N LEU A 289 -6.53 16.90 22.61
CA LEU A 289 -6.21 15.72 21.82
C LEU A 289 -5.72 16.16 20.43
N GLU A 290 -4.66 15.54 19.98
CA GLU A 290 -4.22 15.58 18.58
C GLU A 290 -4.75 14.31 17.90
N LEU A 291 -5.54 14.49 16.84
CA LEU A 291 -6.21 13.39 16.14
C LEU A 291 -5.66 13.24 14.73
N THR A 292 -5.69 12.02 14.22
CA THR A 292 -5.79 11.78 12.77
C THR A 292 -7.26 11.60 12.43
N CYS A 293 -7.75 12.30 11.42
CA CYS A 293 -9.12 12.22 10.96
C CYS A 293 -9.20 11.82 9.48
N SER A 294 -10.36 11.32 9.08
CA SER A 294 -10.78 11.13 7.69
C SER A 294 -12.06 11.92 7.42
N ASN A 295 -12.47 11.98 6.15
CA ASN A 295 -13.75 12.52 5.71
C ASN A 295 -14.82 11.42 5.56
N GLY A 296 -14.75 10.31 6.31
CA GLY A 296 -15.72 9.22 6.22
C GLY A 296 -15.87 8.70 4.79
N ASN A 297 -17.12 8.55 4.32
CA ASN A 297 -17.41 8.07 2.97
C ASN A 297 -17.49 9.18 1.89
N TYR A 298 -17.33 10.47 2.24
CA TYR A 298 -17.37 11.55 1.25
C TYR A 298 -16.37 11.38 0.08
N PRO A 299 -15.12 10.91 0.29
CA PRO A 299 -14.17 10.65 -0.78
C PRO A 299 -14.69 9.74 -1.89
N ALA A 300 -15.54 8.76 -1.58
CA ALA A 300 -16.05 7.78 -2.55
C ALA A 300 -16.93 8.41 -3.63
N SER A 301 -17.52 9.58 -3.35
CA SER A 301 -18.35 10.34 -4.31
C SER A 301 -17.53 11.12 -5.33
N LEU A 302 -16.22 11.30 -5.10
CA LEU A 302 -15.32 12.05 -5.98
C LEU A 302 -15.02 11.27 -7.26
N LYS A 303 -14.90 11.98 -8.37
CA LYS A 303 -14.57 11.41 -9.67
C LYS A 303 -13.08 11.55 -9.98
N PRO A 304 -12.54 10.79 -10.95
CA PRO A 304 -11.23 11.07 -11.52
C PRO A 304 -11.12 12.53 -11.98
N GLY A 305 -10.11 13.26 -11.50
CA GLY A 305 -9.89 14.68 -11.77
C GLY A 305 -10.31 15.63 -10.64
N ASP A 306 -11.09 15.17 -9.66
CA ASP A 306 -11.62 16.02 -8.59
C ASP A 306 -10.58 16.34 -7.50
N ILE A 307 -9.53 15.52 -7.35
CA ILE A 307 -8.41 15.78 -6.42
C ILE A 307 -7.36 16.61 -7.16
N CYS A 308 -7.60 17.91 -7.27
CA CYS A 308 -6.82 18.81 -8.10
C CYS A 308 -6.27 20.07 -7.41
N LYS A 309 -6.60 20.28 -6.12
CA LYS A 309 -6.17 21.49 -5.42
C LYS A 309 -4.85 21.27 -4.66
N PRO A 310 -3.89 22.20 -4.78
CA PRO A 310 -2.68 22.15 -3.96
C PRO A 310 -3.06 22.34 -2.49
N ALA A 311 -2.46 21.54 -1.61
CA ALA A 311 -2.51 21.81 -0.19
C ALA A 311 -1.53 22.96 0.15
N PRO A 312 -1.67 23.64 1.30
CA PRO A 312 -0.70 24.64 1.74
C PRO A 312 0.73 24.06 1.77
N GLY A 313 1.69 24.78 1.18
CA GLY A 313 3.10 24.38 1.15
C GLY A 313 3.58 23.71 -0.15
N PHE A 314 2.70 23.43 -1.11
CA PHE A 314 3.11 22.94 -2.43
C PHE A 314 3.48 24.09 -3.39
N PRO A 315 4.49 23.92 -4.27
CA PRO A 315 4.84 24.89 -5.30
C PRO A 315 3.69 25.13 -6.29
N GLU A 316 3.52 26.38 -6.75
CA GLU A 316 2.48 26.75 -7.74
C GLU A 316 2.69 26.12 -9.13
N LEU A 317 3.89 25.59 -9.42
CA LEU A 317 4.23 24.98 -10.71
C LEU A 317 3.72 23.54 -10.88
N ILE A 318 3.13 22.94 -9.85
CA ILE A 318 2.68 21.54 -9.87
C ILE A 318 1.15 21.48 -9.89
N SER A 319 0.60 20.79 -10.88
CA SER A 319 -0.82 20.45 -10.95
C SER A 319 -1.09 19.07 -10.37
N PHE A 320 -2.24 18.90 -9.72
CA PHE A 320 -2.66 17.63 -9.14
C PHE A 320 -3.88 17.08 -9.87
N THR A 321 -3.99 15.76 -9.97
CA THR A 321 -5.18 15.07 -10.46
C THR A 321 -5.16 13.64 -9.93
N ASN A 322 -6.30 13.11 -9.46
CA ASN A 322 -6.42 11.68 -9.18
C ASN A 322 -6.67 10.89 -10.47
N LEU A 323 -5.98 9.75 -10.57
CA LEU A 323 -6.13 8.81 -11.68
C LEU A 323 -7.33 7.88 -11.49
N LEU A 324 -7.58 7.50 -10.23
CA LEU A 324 -8.62 6.56 -9.83
C LEU A 324 -9.66 7.26 -8.94
N GLN A 325 -10.87 6.73 -8.95
CA GLN A 325 -11.90 7.11 -7.97
C GLN A 325 -11.46 6.62 -6.58
N PRO A 326 -11.53 7.45 -5.53
CA PRO A 326 -11.24 7.00 -4.17
C PRO A 326 -12.19 5.87 -3.74
N THR A 327 -11.67 4.95 -2.94
CA THR A 327 -12.45 3.82 -2.43
C THR A 327 -13.44 4.27 -1.36
N GLU A 328 -14.49 3.47 -1.14
CA GLU A 328 -15.38 3.60 0.01
C GLU A 328 -14.64 3.36 1.32
N ILE A 329 -15.12 4.00 2.39
CA ILE A 329 -14.67 3.68 3.75
C ILE A 329 -15.10 2.26 4.11
N GLN A 330 -14.22 1.52 4.79
CA GLN A 330 -14.51 0.19 5.31
C GLN A 330 -14.47 0.25 6.83
N TYR A 331 -15.61 0.02 7.47
CA TYR A 331 -15.69 -0.13 8.92
C TYR A 331 -15.45 -1.59 9.31
N ILE A 332 -14.79 -1.81 10.44
CA ILE A 332 -14.61 -3.14 11.00
C ILE A 332 -15.84 -3.44 11.85
N THR A 333 -16.66 -4.42 11.44
CA THR A 333 -17.75 -4.92 12.28
C THR A 333 -17.16 -5.81 13.38
N GLU A 334 -17.30 -5.39 14.64
CA GLU A 334 -16.88 -6.17 15.81
C GLU A 334 -17.84 -7.35 16.03
N ASP A 335 -17.69 -8.42 15.27
CA ASP A 335 -18.28 -9.70 15.64
C ASP A 335 -17.38 -10.37 16.68
N SER A 336 -17.98 -10.83 17.79
CA SER A 336 -17.35 -11.71 18.78
C SER A 336 -16.54 -12.85 18.16
N SER A 337 -16.99 -13.39 17.02
CA SER A 337 -16.29 -14.44 16.28
C SER A 337 -14.98 -13.94 15.62
N MET A 338 -14.92 -12.68 15.18
CA MET A 338 -13.75 -12.08 14.54
C MET A 338 -12.59 -11.94 15.54
N LEU A 339 -12.87 -11.52 16.78
CA LEU A 339 -11.84 -11.41 17.83
C LEU A 339 -11.19 -12.77 18.12
N TRP A 340 -11.99 -13.83 18.22
CA TRP A 340 -11.44 -15.18 18.41
C TRP A 340 -10.67 -15.69 17.19
N ARG A 341 -11.11 -15.36 15.97
CA ARG A 341 -10.34 -15.66 14.76
C ARG A 341 -9.02 -14.89 14.71
N LEU A 342 -8.98 -13.64 15.19
CA LEU A 342 -7.76 -12.83 15.28
C LEU A 342 -6.79 -13.36 16.34
N VAL A 343 -7.29 -13.76 17.52
CA VAL A 343 -6.48 -14.43 18.55
C VAL A 343 -5.90 -15.74 18.02
N SER A 344 -6.74 -16.53 17.33
CA SER A 344 -6.31 -17.77 16.68
C SER A 344 -5.22 -17.47 15.64
N HIS A 345 -5.40 -16.42 14.84
CA HIS A 345 -4.44 -15.93 13.85
C HIS A 345 -3.09 -15.53 14.45
N LEU A 346 -3.08 -14.81 15.57
CA LEU A 346 -1.83 -14.44 16.27
C LEU A 346 -1.12 -15.65 16.90
N SER A 347 -1.85 -16.74 17.15
CA SER A 347 -1.29 -18.00 17.62
C SER A 347 -0.83 -18.95 16.51
N LEU A 348 -1.06 -18.60 15.23
CA LEU A 348 -0.63 -19.42 14.10
C LEU A 348 0.89 -19.39 14.00
N ASN A 349 1.50 -20.55 14.24
CA ASN A 349 2.86 -20.80 13.80
C ASN A 349 2.84 -21.19 12.31
N TYR A 350 3.96 -20.97 11.62
CA TYR A 350 4.15 -21.29 10.19
C TYR A 350 3.61 -22.68 9.77
N LEU A 351 3.73 -23.71 10.62
CA LEU A 351 3.22 -25.08 10.35
C LEU A 351 1.70 -25.14 10.18
N SER A 352 0.95 -24.19 10.76
CA SER A 352 -0.49 -24.09 10.58
C SER A 352 -0.88 -23.48 9.23
N MET A 353 0.02 -22.78 8.53
CA MET A 353 -0.24 -22.21 7.20
C MET A 353 -0.11 -23.21 6.06
N ALA A 354 0.48 -24.39 6.28
CA ALA A 354 0.54 -25.50 5.31
C ALA A 354 -0.83 -26.18 5.07
N ASN A 355 -1.93 -25.53 5.44
CA ASN A 355 -3.29 -25.99 5.22
C ASN A 355 -4.06 -24.91 4.45
N THR A 356 -4.68 -25.33 3.34
CA THR A 356 -5.46 -24.47 2.45
C THR A 356 -6.54 -23.68 3.19
N GLU A 357 -7.26 -24.32 4.12
CA GLU A 357 -8.37 -23.69 4.83
C GLU A 357 -7.88 -22.62 5.82
N ASN A 358 -6.72 -22.85 6.44
CA ASN A 358 -6.10 -21.87 7.33
C ASN A 358 -5.62 -20.64 6.55
N LEU A 359 -5.01 -20.83 5.37
CA LEU A 359 -4.61 -19.73 4.50
C LEU A 359 -5.82 -18.91 4.03
N ARG A 360 -6.88 -19.60 3.56
CA ARG A 360 -8.13 -18.94 3.15
C ARG A 360 -8.78 -18.19 4.31
N SER A 361 -8.85 -18.82 5.47
CA SER A 361 -9.41 -18.22 6.68
C SER A 361 -8.63 -16.99 7.13
N MET A 362 -7.30 -17.03 7.02
CA MET A 362 -6.43 -15.91 7.36
C MET A 362 -6.62 -14.74 6.39
N LEU A 363 -6.50 -14.99 5.09
CA LEU A 363 -6.69 -13.93 4.07
C LEU A 363 -8.11 -13.34 4.17
N GLY A 364 -9.10 -14.17 4.50
CA GLY A 364 -10.48 -13.75 4.68
C GLY A 364 -10.71 -12.82 5.87
N LEU A 365 -9.79 -12.72 6.84
CA LEU A 365 -9.86 -11.74 7.93
C LEU A 365 -9.62 -10.31 7.46
N TYR A 366 -8.91 -10.15 6.34
CA TYR A 366 -8.55 -8.85 5.77
C TYR A 366 -9.53 -8.39 4.69
N ILE A 367 -10.57 -9.18 4.41
CA ILE A 367 -11.70 -8.77 3.58
C ILE A 367 -12.78 -8.20 4.50
N PHE A 368 -12.76 -6.89 4.68
CA PHE A 368 -13.79 -6.18 5.42
C PHE A 368 -15.04 -6.00 4.54
N SER A 369 -16.21 -6.17 5.15
CA SER A 369 -17.49 -5.97 4.45
C SER A 369 -17.82 -4.49 4.45
N ALA A 370 -18.13 -3.94 3.27
CA ALA A 370 -18.72 -2.61 3.19
C ALA A 370 -20.25 -2.74 3.35
N SER A 371 -20.90 -1.72 3.92
CA SER A 371 -22.35 -1.68 4.15
C SER A 371 -23.20 -1.84 2.87
N SER A 372 -22.58 -1.69 1.69
CA SER A 372 -23.17 -2.05 0.40
C SER A 372 -22.32 -3.10 -0.32
N GLY A 373 -22.95 -4.21 -0.73
CA GLY A 373 -22.33 -5.36 -1.40
C GLY A 373 -21.33 -4.96 -2.49
N ASN A 374 -20.05 -4.87 -2.10
CA ASN A 374 -19.04 -4.23 -2.89
C ASN A 374 -18.49 -5.21 -3.94
N LYS A 375 -18.41 -4.78 -5.19
CA LYS A 375 -17.80 -5.57 -6.27
C LYS A 375 -16.36 -5.97 -5.93
N LEU A 376 -15.64 -5.11 -5.22
CA LEU A 376 -14.27 -5.38 -4.75
C LEU A 376 -14.25 -6.53 -3.74
N GLU A 377 -15.18 -6.54 -2.78
CA GLU A 377 -15.29 -7.60 -1.78
C GLU A 377 -15.54 -8.95 -2.45
N VAL A 378 -16.55 -9.03 -3.33
CA VAL A 378 -16.88 -10.25 -4.07
C VAL A 378 -15.69 -10.73 -4.91
N ALA A 379 -15.01 -9.80 -5.59
CA ALA A 379 -13.84 -10.13 -6.38
C ALA A 379 -12.67 -10.63 -5.51
N ASN A 380 -12.51 -10.10 -4.29
CA ASN A 380 -11.45 -10.53 -3.37
C ASN A 380 -11.77 -11.90 -2.74
N ARG A 381 -13.03 -12.15 -2.38
CA ARG A 381 -13.48 -13.47 -1.90
C ARG A 381 -13.27 -14.55 -2.95
N LYS A 382 -13.61 -14.28 -4.21
CA LYS A 382 -13.34 -15.19 -5.33
C LYS A 382 -11.85 -15.55 -5.45
N ARG A 383 -10.94 -14.57 -5.32
CA ARG A 383 -9.48 -14.84 -5.35
C ARG A 383 -9.06 -15.82 -4.26
N ILE A 384 -9.60 -15.66 -3.04
CA ILE A 384 -9.32 -16.57 -1.91
C ILE A 384 -9.91 -17.96 -2.16
N GLU A 385 -11.16 -18.03 -2.63
CA GLU A 385 -11.81 -19.30 -3.00
C GLU A 385 -11.06 -20.03 -4.11
N GLY A 386 -10.35 -19.28 -4.97
CA GLY A 386 -9.50 -19.80 -6.02
C GLY A 386 -8.27 -20.56 -5.54
N ILE A 387 -7.88 -20.49 -4.26
CA ILE A 387 -6.76 -21.27 -3.71
C ILE A 387 -7.23 -22.71 -3.51
N GLU A 388 -6.86 -23.65 -4.37
CA GLU A 388 -7.36 -25.03 -4.31
C GLU A 388 -6.54 -25.90 -3.35
N ASN A 389 -5.22 -25.75 -3.36
CA ASN A 389 -4.33 -26.59 -2.57
C ASN A 389 -3.01 -25.86 -2.25
N ILE A 390 -2.40 -26.21 -1.12
CA ILE A 390 -1.06 -25.77 -0.73
C ILE A 390 -0.21 -26.97 -0.35
N ARG A 391 1.02 -27.02 -0.86
CA ARG A 391 2.03 -28.01 -0.50
C ARG A 391 3.26 -27.30 0.02
N VAL A 392 3.81 -27.83 1.09
CA VAL A 392 4.99 -27.27 1.75
C VAL A 392 5.97 -28.39 1.98
N GLU A 393 7.14 -28.28 1.36
CA GLU A 393 8.21 -29.25 1.47
C GLU A 393 9.43 -28.62 2.11
N SER A 394 10.01 -29.29 3.11
CA SER A 394 11.28 -28.86 3.70
C SER A 394 12.45 -29.29 2.81
N GLY A 395 13.36 -28.36 2.52
CA GLY A 395 14.53 -28.60 1.68
C GLY A 395 15.83 -28.06 2.31
N ASN A 396 16.96 -28.53 1.80
CA ASN A 396 18.28 -27.96 2.07
C ASN A 396 18.86 -27.45 0.76
N ARG A 397 19.36 -26.21 0.76
CA ARG A 397 20.07 -25.62 -0.38
C ARG A 397 21.39 -25.03 0.05
N LEU A 398 22.33 -25.01 -0.88
CA LEU A 398 23.53 -24.21 -0.76
C LEU A 398 23.23 -22.82 -1.34
N ILE A 399 23.17 -21.80 -0.50
CA ILE A 399 22.94 -20.42 -0.91
C ILE A 399 24.20 -19.64 -0.59
N ARG A 400 24.84 -19.06 -1.62
CA ARG A 400 26.13 -18.34 -1.52
C ARG A 400 27.21 -19.15 -0.78
N GLY A 401 27.25 -20.46 -1.02
CA GLY A 401 28.22 -21.37 -0.38
C GLY A 401 27.86 -21.83 1.04
N MET A 402 26.77 -21.33 1.64
CA MET A 402 26.32 -21.75 2.97
C MET A 402 25.14 -22.73 2.86
N PRO A 403 25.17 -23.88 3.55
CA PRO A 403 24.02 -24.77 3.64
C PRO A 403 22.94 -24.08 4.48
N MET A 404 21.80 -23.81 3.86
CA MET A 404 20.61 -23.28 4.52
C MET A 404 19.48 -24.27 4.40
N ARG A 405 18.78 -24.48 5.50
CA ARG A 405 17.51 -25.20 5.52
C ARG A 405 16.40 -24.20 5.17
N GLY A 406 15.42 -24.64 4.41
CA GLY A 406 14.32 -23.80 4.02
C GLY A 406 13.16 -24.61 3.50
N GLN A 407 12.29 -23.94 2.78
CA GLN A 407 11.03 -24.53 2.35
C GLN A 407 10.68 -24.14 0.92
N THR A 408 10.10 -25.10 0.22
CA THR A 408 9.50 -24.90 -1.09
C THR A 408 7.99 -24.99 -0.93
N ILE A 409 7.29 -23.93 -1.34
CA ILE A 409 5.85 -23.78 -1.20
C ILE A 409 5.25 -23.77 -2.60
N GLU A 410 4.39 -24.73 -2.89
CA GLU A 410 3.59 -24.79 -4.11
C GLU A 410 2.12 -24.51 -3.76
N VAL A 411 1.53 -23.50 -4.38
CA VAL A 411 0.09 -23.21 -4.24
C VAL A 411 -0.58 -23.44 -5.59
N ASP A 412 -1.58 -24.33 -5.60
CA ASP A 412 -2.44 -24.56 -6.76
C ASP A 412 -3.62 -23.57 -6.69
N VAL A 413 -3.85 -22.81 -7.76
CA VAL A 413 -4.96 -21.85 -7.89
C VAL A 413 -5.78 -22.09 -9.16
N ASN A 414 -7.06 -21.71 -9.12
CA ASN A 414 -7.93 -21.74 -10.28
C ASN A 414 -7.97 -20.37 -10.99
N SER A 415 -7.42 -20.27 -12.20
CA SER A 415 -7.39 -19.02 -12.97
C SER A 415 -8.78 -18.43 -13.27
N SER A 416 -9.87 -19.21 -13.23
CA SER A 416 -11.24 -18.72 -13.45
C SER A 416 -11.72 -17.73 -12.39
N ASN A 417 -11.07 -17.71 -11.22
CA ASN A 417 -11.39 -16.83 -10.10
C ASN A 417 -10.61 -15.51 -10.11
N PHE A 418 -9.72 -15.32 -11.08
CA PHE A 418 -8.90 -14.11 -11.24
C PHE A 418 -9.35 -13.29 -12.43
N ALA A 419 -9.08 -11.99 -12.39
CA ALA A 419 -9.50 -11.05 -13.44
C ALA A 419 -8.68 -11.23 -14.73
N SER A 420 -7.39 -11.56 -14.59
CA SER A 420 -6.47 -11.85 -15.70
C SER A 420 -5.30 -12.69 -15.20
N ARG A 421 -4.44 -13.14 -16.13
CA ARG A 421 -3.18 -13.84 -15.79
C ARG A 421 -2.26 -12.95 -14.95
N GLY A 422 -2.19 -11.66 -15.27
CA GLY A 422 -1.46 -10.68 -14.47
C GLY A 422 -2.02 -10.48 -13.07
N ASP A 423 -3.35 -10.51 -12.89
CA ASP A 423 -3.99 -10.42 -11.57
C ASP A 423 -3.63 -11.62 -10.68
N MET A 424 -3.61 -12.82 -11.27
CA MET A 424 -3.13 -14.04 -10.62
C MET A 424 -1.65 -13.96 -10.26
N TYR A 425 -0.80 -13.44 -11.16
CA TYR A 425 0.61 -13.20 -10.88
C TYR A 425 0.83 -12.20 -9.74
N LEU A 426 0.06 -11.10 -9.71
CA LEU A 426 0.14 -10.11 -8.65
C LEU A 426 -0.25 -10.70 -7.29
N PHE A 427 -1.30 -11.53 -7.27
CA PHE A 427 -1.69 -12.29 -6.08
C PHE A 427 -0.59 -13.26 -5.62
N GLY A 428 0.04 -13.97 -6.55
CA GLY A 428 1.18 -14.84 -6.24
C GLY A 428 2.35 -14.07 -5.64
N ARG A 429 2.64 -12.86 -6.16
CA ARG A 429 3.69 -12.01 -5.60
C ARG A 429 3.37 -11.57 -4.17
N LEU A 430 2.11 -11.25 -3.84
CA LEU A 430 1.71 -11.00 -2.46
C LEU A 430 2.00 -12.22 -1.56
N LEU A 431 1.67 -13.43 -2.03
CA LEU A 431 1.91 -14.67 -1.28
C LEU A 431 3.41 -14.95 -1.09
N ASP A 432 4.25 -14.69 -2.09
CA ASP A 432 5.71 -14.77 -1.99
C ASP A 432 6.25 -13.93 -0.82
N TYR A 433 5.86 -12.65 -0.77
CA TYR A 433 6.24 -11.76 0.34
C TYR A 433 5.69 -12.26 1.69
N LEU A 434 4.43 -12.69 1.70
CA LEU A 434 3.79 -13.21 2.90
C LEU A 434 4.56 -14.41 3.49
N PHE A 435 4.83 -15.42 2.67
CA PHE A 435 5.52 -16.63 3.13
C PHE A 435 6.97 -16.37 3.52
N ALA A 436 7.64 -15.44 2.84
CA ALA A 436 9.00 -15.04 3.17
C ALA A 436 9.08 -14.38 4.55
N SER A 437 8.11 -13.53 4.93
CA SER A 437 8.07 -12.88 6.23
C SER A 437 7.79 -13.83 7.40
N PHE A 438 7.14 -14.98 7.16
CA PHE A 438 6.95 -16.02 8.20
C PHE A 438 8.13 -16.99 8.34
N SER A 439 9.12 -16.92 7.44
CA SER A 439 10.31 -17.77 7.50
C SER A 439 11.14 -17.44 8.73
N SER A 440 11.71 -18.46 9.38
CA SER A 440 12.63 -18.25 10.49
C SER A 440 13.91 -17.54 10.02
N ILE A 441 14.60 -16.86 10.94
CA ILE A 441 15.91 -16.26 10.67
C ILE A 441 16.86 -17.34 10.09
N ASN A 442 17.52 -17.03 8.97
CA ASN A 442 18.41 -17.94 8.21
C ASN A 442 17.73 -19.15 7.55
N SER A 443 16.43 -19.04 7.23
CA SER A 443 15.72 -20.01 6.39
C SER A 443 15.36 -19.40 5.03
N PHE A 444 15.48 -20.20 3.97
CA PHE A 444 15.04 -19.78 2.64
C PHE A 444 13.58 -20.16 2.38
N THR A 445 12.89 -19.36 1.58
CA THR A 445 11.56 -19.67 1.04
C THR A 445 11.62 -19.62 -0.48
N GLU A 446 11.19 -20.68 -1.15
CA GLU A 446 10.95 -20.72 -2.60
C GLU A 446 9.44 -20.87 -2.81
N PHE A 447 8.85 -19.99 -3.62
CA PHE A 447 7.42 -19.99 -3.87
C PHE A 447 7.11 -20.23 -5.34
N THR A 448 6.19 -21.16 -5.58
CA THR A 448 5.64 -21.47 -6.89
C THR A 448 4.12 -21.40 -6.83
N LEU A 449 3.52 -20.61 -7.73
CA LEU A 449 2.09 -20.59 -7.97
C LEU A 449 1.79 -21.40 -9.23
N LYS A 450 0.86 -22.34 -9.16
CA LYS A 450 0.47 -23.17 -10.29
C LYS A 450 -1.00 -22.98 -10.61
N ASP A 451 -1.31 -22.75 -11.88
CA ASP A 451 -2.70 -22.74 -12.34
C ASP A 451 -3.18 -24.17 -12.60
N SER A 452 -4.22 -24.59 -11.90
CA SER A 452 -4.84 -25.91 -12.06
C SER A 452 -5.52 -26.09 -13.43
N VAL A 453 -5.95 -25.00 -14.07
CA VAL A 453 -6.69 -25.06 -15.35
C VAL A 453 -5.74 -25.14 -16.53
N THR A 454 -4.75 -24.25 -16.59
CA THR A 454 -3.79 -24.21 -17.72
C THR A 454 -2.55 -25.08 -17.49
N GLY A 455 -2.27 -25.45 -16.24
CA GLY A 455 -1.04 -26.14 -15.85
C GLY A 455 0.20 -25.25 -15.78
N GLU A 456 0.05 -23.94 -16.02
CA GLU A 456 1.13 -22.97 -15.99
C GLU A 456 1.70 -22.82 -14.58
N ARG A 457 3.02 -22.56 -14.49
CA ARG A 457 3.74 -22.31 -13.25
C ARG A 457 4.37 -20.93 -13.26
N PHE A 458 4.20 -20.20 -12.17
CA PHE A 458 4.86 -18.94 -11.88
C PHE A 458 5.82 -19.20 -10.72
N GLU A 459 7.09 -18.88 -10.90
CA GLU A 459 8.14 -19.15 -9.92
C GLU A 459 8.76 -17.82 -9.48
N TRP A 460 8.93 -17.65 -8.17
CA TRP A 460 9.60 -16.50 -7.58
C TRP A 460 11.00 -16.91 -7.09
N PRO A 461 11.99 -16.00 -7.18
CA PRO A 461 13.34 -16.29 -6.70
C PRO A 461 13.33 -16.57 -5.20
N ALA A 462 14.21 -17.47 -4.76
CA ALA A 462 14.34 -17.82 -3.35
C ALA A 462 14.60 -16.56 -2.49
N ARG A 463 13.93 -16.46 -1.34
CA ARG A 463 14.06 -15.34 -0.40
C ARG A 463 14.64 -15.79 0.92
N VAL A 464 15.43 -14.94 1.58
CA VAL A 464 15.91 -15.15 2.95
C VAL A 464 15.40 -13.99 3.79
N GLY A 465 14.33 -14.25 4.55
CA GLY A 465 13.50 -13.17 5.10
C GLY A 465 12.92 -12.31 3.98
N ASP A 466 12.85 -11.00 4.18
CA ASP A 466 12.20 -10.09 3.22
C ASP A 466 13.05 -9.78 1.96
N LYS A 467 14.28 -10.28 1.85
CA LYS A 467 15.18 -9.99 0.71
C LYS A 467 15.24 -11.15 -0.30
N PRO A 468 15.03 -10.89 -1.60
CA PRO A 468 15.24 -11.89 -2.64
C PRO A 468 16.73 -12.20 -2.83
N LEU A 469 17.05 -13.45 -3.14
CA LEU A 469 18.39 -13.89 -3.52
C LEU A 469 18.57 -13.67 -5.02
N LEU A 470 19.20 -12.54 -5.36
CA LEU A 470 19.71 -12.26 -6.70
C LEU A 470 20.91 -13.15 -7.06
#